data_AF-A0A261BFC7-F1
#
_entry.id   AF-A0A261BFC7-F1
#
_cell.length_a   1.000
_cell.length_b   1.000
_cell.length_c   1.000
_cell.angle_alpha   90.00
_cell.angle_beta   90.00
_cell.angle_gamma   90.00
#
_symmetry.space_group_name_H-M   'P 1'
#
loop_
_entity.id
_entity.type
_entity.pdbx_description
1 polymer ?
#
loop_
_entity_poly.entity_id
_entity_poly.type
_entity_poly.pdbx_seq_one_letter_code
_entity_poly.pdbx_strand_id
1 'polypeptide(L)'
;MKENRSDTICHAIISMNIKEQYGRKVNLFNINITLPISFCIDNVSIVLYRQKLTFHAFRTKNQVCREVPLGSTEKYLNYYLGGGRSNVYVNKFSLGLSRLTPPAGVQNVLTINELDNRWSNFRKILPTINPDSFPLKMFTSELSDKIDLDHSIVYSSRKLVLSMNKTSTDALLLRLARLPNKDILLDCTFWKHDEIAYIIKYWIENQKTIGTKYSFLFPLYICVPTLYKLWQEFNNTSSQEVDDRSFSSFTIPINSRSKIHVHGVDQPTRLVVEVVPTTESI
;
A
#
# COMPACT_ATOMS: atom_id res chain seq x y z
N MET A 1 -23.48 21.80 3.59
CA MET A 1 -23.17 21.06 4.84
C MET A 1 -22.71 19.65 4.47
N LYS A 2 -21.41 19.36 4.58
CA LYS A 2 -20.85 18.04 4.30
C LYS A 2 -20.96 17.21 5.58
N GLU A 3 -22.01 16.40 5.67
CA GLU A 3 -22.08 15.35 6.69
C GLU A 3 -20.94 14.35 6.43
N ASN A 4 -20.17 14.05 7.47
CA ASN A 4 -18.92 13.29 7.36
C ASN A 4 -19.27 11.85 6.93
N ARG A 5 -18.85 11.41 5.73
CA ARG A 5 -19.17 10.05 5.19
C ARG A 5 -18.75 8.89 6.10
N SER A 6 -17.75 9.12 6.96
CA SER A 6 -17.35 8.17 8.02
C SER A 6 -18.43 7.96 9.08
N ASP A 7 -19.25 8.98 9.36
CA ASP A 7 -20.38 8.91 10.29
C ASP A 7 -21.54 8.13 9.67
N THR A 8 -21.74 8.22 8.35
CA THR A 8 -22.78 7.45 7.63
C THR A 8 -22.52 5.94 7.64
N ILE A 9 -21.26 5.50 7.50
CA ILE A 9 -20.89 4.08 7.55
C ILE A 9 -20.97 3.54 8.99
N CYS A 10 -20.55 4.32 9.98
CA CYS A 10 -20.69 3.95 11.40
C CYS A 10 -22.16 3.89 11.85
N HIS A 11 -22.99 4.87 11.46
CA HIS A 11 -24.44 4.83 11.70
C HIS A 11 -25.08 3.64 10.99
N ALA A 12 -24.63 3.27 9.78
CA ALA A 12 -25.11 2.06 9.09
C ALA A 12 -24.73 0.77 9.84
N ILE A 13 -23.51 0.66 10.39
CA ILE A 13 -23.10 -0.50 11.21
C ILE A 13 -23.90 -0.61 12.50
N ILE A 14 -24.31 0.51 13.09
CA ILE A 14 -25.11 0.55 14.33
C ILE A 14 -26.61 0.35 14.05
N SER A 15 -27.13 0.79 12.89
CA SER A 15 -28.57 0.78 12.57
C SER A 15 -29.04 -0.34 11.63
N MET A 16 -28.14 -1.13 11.03
CA MET A 16 -28.55 -2.15 10.06
C MET A 16 -29.21 -3.36 10.72
N ASN A 17 -30.53 -3.41 10.56
CA ASN A 17 -31.34 -4.63 10.56
C ASN A 17 -31.45 -5.10 9.10
N ILE A 18 -30.53 -5.95 8.64
CA ILE A 18 -30.51 -6.40 7.25
C ILE A 18 -31.76 -7.25 7.00
N LYS A 19 -32.74 -6.77 6.22
CA LYS A 19 -33.97 -7.50 5.87
C LYS A 19 -33.66 -8.85 5.18
N GLU A 20 -34.56 -9.84 5.28
CA GLU A 20 -34.42 -11.22 4.77
C GLU A 20 -34.28 -11.38 3.24
N GLN A 21 -34.20 -10.30 2.46
CA GLN A 21 -34.24 -10.32 0.99
C GLN A 21 -33.01 -10.93 0.27
N TYR A 22 -32.03 -11.49 0.99
CA TYR A 22 -30.81 -12.03 0.39
C TYR A 22 -30.99 -13.51 0.05
N GLY A 23 -31.66 -13.78 -1.06
CA GLY A 23 -32.10 -15.11 -1.50
C GLY A 23 -31.04 -16.03 -2.09
N ARG A 24 -29.74 -15.70 -2.05
CA ARG A 24 -28.67 -16.62 -2.48
C ARG A 24 -27.64 -16.83 -1.38
N LYS A 25 -27.69 -18.03 -0.80
CA LYS A 25 -26.63 -18.58 0.05
C LYS A 25 -25.43 -18.90 -0.84
N VAL A 26 -24.34 -18.16 -0.69
CA VAL A 26 -23.04 -18.50 -1.26
C VAL A 26 -22.20 -19.07 -0.14
N ASN A 27 -21.87 -20.35 -0.23
CA ASN A 27 -21.10 -21.03 0.78
C ASN A 27 -19.66 -20.47 0.84
N LEU A 28 -19.44 -19.48 1.71
CA LEU A 28 -18.12 -18.93 2.03
C LEU A 28 -17.30 -19.86 2.95
N PHE A 29 -17.89 -20.96 3.42
CA PHE A 29 -17.35 -21.83 4.48
C PHE A 29 -16.88 -23.17 3.93
N ASN A 30 -15.84 -23.17 3.11
CA ASN A 30 -15.15 -24.41 2.76
C ASN A 30 -13.75 -24.43 3.38
N ILE A 31 -13.61 -24.20 4.70
CA ILE A 31 -12.28 -24.04 5.29
C ILE A 31 -12.19 -24.46 6.77
N ASN A 32 -11.22 -25.35 7.05
CA ASN A 32 -10.62 -25.65 8.35
C ASN A 32 -10.28 -24.35 9.13
N ILE A 33 -10.80 -24.19 10.35
CA ILE A 33 -11.07 -22.90 11.03
C ILE A 33 -9.85 -22.30 11.79
N THR A 34 -8.62 -22.60 11.41
CA THR A 34 -7.44 -22.15 12.20
C THR A 34 -7.07 -20.68 12.00
N LEU A 35 -7.45 -20.04 10.88
CA LEU A 35 -7.11 -18.64 10.58
C LEU A 35 -8.35 -17.77 10.36
N PRO A 36 -8.38 -16.51 10.84
CA PRO A 36 -9.50 -15.60 10.64
C PRO A 36 -9.68 -15.22 9.17
N ILE A 37 -10.90 -14.84 8.77
CA ILE A 37 -11.14 -14.00 7.59
C ILE A 37 -11.16 -12.56 8.09
N SER A 38 -10.31 -11.69 7.53
CA SER A 38 -10.25 -10.28 7.92
C SER A 38 -10.11 -9.38 6.71
N PHE A 39 -10.92 -8.32 6.64
CA PHE A 39 -10.76 -7.25 5.65
C PHE A 39 -11.27 -5.93 6.24
N CYS A 40 -10.80 -4.82 5.69
CA CYS A 40 -11.24 -3.49 6.08
C CYS A 40 -11.90 -2.78 4.90
N ILE A 41 -13.01 -2.11 5.20
CA ILE A 41 -13.65 -1.13 4.34
C ILE A 41 -13.49 0.20 5.05
N ASP A 42 -12.68 1.09 4.46
CA ASP A 42 -12.30 2.36 5.06
C ASP A 42 -11.76 2.16 6.50
N ASN A 43 -12.48 2.69 7.50
CA ASN A 43 -12.08 2.64 8.91
C ASN A 43 -12.74 1.48 9.69
N VAL A 44 -13.36 0.54 8.98
CA VAL A 44 -14.11 -0.56 9.58
C VAL A 44 -13.41 -1.87 9.23
N SER A 45 -12.87 -2.54 10.24
CA SER A 45 -12.38 -3.90 10.13
C SER A 45 -13.52 -4.88 10.39
N ILE A 46 -13.64 -5.86 9.50
CA ILE A 46 -14.64 -6.94 9.55
C ILE A 46 -13.85 -8.24 9.71
N VAL A 47 -14.03 -8.90 10.84
CA VAL A 47 -13.27 -10.09 11.21
C VAL A 47 -14.21 -11.24 11.52
N LEU A 48 -14.05 -12.35 10.82
CA LEU A 48 -14.69 -13.61 11.14
C LEU A 48 -13.64 -14.56 11.72
N TYR A 49 -13.78 -14.89 13.00
CA TYR A 49 -12.89 -15.81 13.71
C TYR A 49 -13.67 -16.70 14.66
N ARG A 50 -13.36 -18.00 14.69
CA ARG A 50 -14.04 -19.00 15.56
C ARG A 50 -15.56 -18.84 15.58
N GLN A 51 -16.16 -18.69 14.39
CA GLN A 51 -17.62 -18.55 14.20
C GLN A 51 -18.24 -17.26 14.77
N LYS A 52 -17.42 -16.26 15.11
CA LYS A 52 -17.86 -14.93 15.51
C LYS A 52 -17.48 -13.90 14.45
N LEU A 53 -18.47 -13.14 13.97
CA LEU A 53 -18.24 -11.99 13.10
C LEU A 53 -18.20 -10.73 13.97
N THR A 54 -17.05 -10.08 14.03
CA THR A 54 -16.83 -8.83 14.74
C THR A 54 -16.59 -7.67 13.79
N PHE A 55 -17.18 -6.54 14.11
CA PHE A 55 -16.93 -5.26 13.45
C PHE A 55 -16.11 -4.40 14.39
N HIS A 56 -14.97 -3.89 13.92
CA HIS A 56 -14.14 -2.94 14.66
C HIS A 56 -14.07 -1.64 13.87
N ALA A 57 -14.80 -0.62 14.34
CA ALA A 57 -14.67 0.72 13.80
C ALA A 57 -13.54 1.45 14.55
N PHE A 58 -12.52 1.90 13.83
CA PHE A 58 -11.45 2.71 14.38
C PHE A 58 -11.86 4.18 14.34
N ARG A 59 -12.43 4.69 15.45
CA ARG A 59 -12.48 6.14 15.69
C ARG A 59 -11.16 6.57 16.33
N THR A 60 -10.83 7.85 16.20
CA THR A 60 -9.59 8.43 16.71
C THR A 60 -9.33 8.22 18.21
N LYS A 61 -10.30 7.73 19.01
CA LYS A 61 -10.08 7.29 20.41
C LYS A 61 -10.96 6.13 20.94
N ASN A 62 -11.98 5.65 20.22
CA ASN A 62 -12.91 4.61 20.72
C ASN A 62 -13.12 3.49 19.70
N GLN A 63 -12.96 2.23 20.13
CA GLN A 63 -13.28 1.04 19.35
C GLN A 63 -14.73 0.63 19.61
N VAL A 64 -15.55 0.56 18.56
CA VAL A 64 -16.89 -0.04 18.67
C VAL A 64 -16.80 -1.48 18.17
N CYS A 65 -17.19 -2.44 19.02
CA CYS A 65 -17.26 -3.86 18.69
C CYS A 65 -18.73 -4.30 18.59
N ARG A 66 -19.10 -4.97 17.49
CA ARG A 66 -20.42 -5.63 17.35
C ARG A 66 -20.21 -7.08 16.97
N GLU A 67 -20.82 -8.00 17.72
CA GLU A 67 -20.92 -9.42 17.35
C GLU A 67 -22.22 -9.68 16.57
N VAL A 68 -22.17 -10.56 15.57
CA VAL A 68 -23.35 -11.03 14.82
C VAL A 68 -23.50 -12.54 15.00
N PRO A 69 -24.74 -13.06 15.21
CA PRO A 69 -24.99 -14.50 15.30
C PRO A 69 -24.55 -15.25 14.04
N LEU A 70 -23.99 -16.45 14.23
CA LEU A 70 -23.40 -17.27 13.15
C LEU A 70 -24.33 -17.47 11.95
N GLY A 71 -25.63 -17.68 12.17
CA GLY A 71 -26.63 -17.88 11.11
C GLY A 71 -26.80 -16.69 10.18
N SER A 72 -26.28 -15.51 10.53
CA SER A 72 -26.32 -14.30 9.70
C SER A 72 -24.95 -13.91 9.12
N THR A 73 -23.84 -14.52 9.55
CA THR A 73 -22.48 -14.13 9.14
C THR A 73 -22.31 -14.01 7.63
N GLU A 74 -22.76 -15.03 6.89
CA GLU A 74 -22.67 -15.08 5.43
C GLU A 74 -23.39 -13.90 4.77
N LYS A 75 -24.56 -13.55 5.30
CA LYS A 75 -25.39 -12.44 4.80
C LYS A 75 -24.69 -11.10 4.99
N TYR A 76 -24.05 -10.86 6.13
CA TYR A 76 -23.27 -9.65 6.34
C TYR A 76 -22.04 -9.59 5.43
N LEU A 77 -21.29 -10.68 5.31
CA LEU A 77 -20.14 -10.75 4.41
C LEU A 77 -20.53 -10.50 2.96
N ASN A 78 -21.60 -11.15 2.47
CA ASN A 78 -22.14 -10.93 1.13
C ASN A 78 -22.53 -9.46 0.95
N TYR A 79 -23.23 -8.86 1.90
CA TYR A 79 -23.66 -7.46 1.83
C TYR A 79 -22.49 -6.47 1.66
N TYR A 80 -21.44 -6.62 2.47
CA TYR A 80 -20.27 -5.73 2.41
C TYR A 80 -19.39 -5.96 1.18
N LEU A 81 -19.41 -7.17 0.63
CA LEU A 81 -18.69 -7.50 -0.60
C LEU A 81 -19.50 -7.23 -1.87
N GLY A 82 -20.71 -6.65 -1.76
CA GLY A 82 -21.50 -6.25 -2.93
C GLY A 82 -22.57 -7.25 -3.38
N GLY A 83 -22.83 -8.31 -2.62
CA GLY A 83 -23.92 -9.24 -2.86
C GLY A 83 -25.28 -8.53 -2.89
N GLY A 84 -25.97 -8.62 -4.02
CA GLY A 84 -27.27 -7.96 -4.25
C GLY A 84 -27.17 -6.44 -4.44
N ARG A 85 -25.97 -5.87 -4.65
CA ARG A 85 -25.75 -4.44 -4.85
C ARG A 85 -25.17 -4.21 -6.25
N SER A 86 -25.62 -3.15 -6.91
CA SER A 86 -25.08 -2.74 -8.22
C SER A 86 -23.76 -1.99 -8.12
N ASN A 87 -23.53 -1.28 -7.01
CA ASN A 87 -22.28 -0.56 -6.75
C ASN A 87 -22.05 -0.37 -5.24
N VAL A 88 -20.79 -0.44 -4.83
CA VAL A 88 -20.31 -0.13 -3.49
C VAL A 88 -19.06 0.74 -3.63
N TYR A 89 -19.15 1.97 -3.14
CA TYR A 89 -18.01 2.88 -3.09
C TYR A 89 -17.27 2.70 -1.77
N VAL A 90 -15.96 2.45 -1.86
CA VAL A 90 -15.06 2.30 -0.72
C VAL A 90 -13.81 3.11 -1.00
N ASN A 91 -13.39 4.02 -0.13
CA ASN A 91 -12.18 4.79 -0.40
C ASN A 91 -10.93 3.89 -0.31
N LYS A 92 -10.80 3.12 0.77
CA LYS A 92 -9.70 2.18 0.99
C LYS A 92 -10.23 0.79 1.30
N PHE A 93 -9.89 -0.18 0.46
CA PHE A 93 -10.17 -1.58 0.70
C PHE A 93 -8.89 -2.29 1.15
N SER A 94 -8.92 -2.99 2.27
CA SER A 94 -7.75 -3.70 2.79
C SER A 94 -8.05 -5.17 3.00
N LEU A 95 -7.24 -6.03 2.40
CA LEU A 95 -7.30 -7.46 2.59
C LEU A 95 -6.36 -7.82 3.73
N GLY A 96 -6.92 -8.23 4.87
CA GLY A 96 -6.14 -8.86 5.94
C GLY A 96 -5.74 -10.29 5.55
N LEU A 97 -5.22 -11.04 6.53
CA LEU A 97 -5.00 -12.49 6.41
C LEU A 97 -6.36 -13.11 6.06
N SER A 98 -6.63 -13.33 4.78
CA SER A 98 -7.96 -13.66 4.31
C SER A 98 -7.89 -14.61 3.14
N ARG A 99 -8.65 -15.70 3.26
CA ARG A 99 -9.02 -16.55 2.13
C ARG A 99 -10.30 -16.01 1.47
N LEU A 100 -10.42 -14.68 1.43
CA LEU A 100 -11.62 -14.02 0.93
C LEU A 100 -11.83 -14.41 -0.53
N THR A 101 -12.94 -15.09 -0.79
CA THR A 101 -13.46 -15.31 -2.12
C THR A 101 -14.73 -14.47 -2.20
N PRO A 102 -14.85 -13.56 -3.17
CA PRO A 102 -16.08 -12.82 -3.39
C PRO A 102 -17.28 -13.75 -3.54
N PRO A 103 -18.50 -13.30 -3.20
CA PRO A 103 -19.70 -14.10 -3.44
C PRO A 103 -19.87 -14.38 -4.93
N ALA A 104 -20.38 -15.56 -5.29
CA ALA A 104 -20.58 -15.96 -6.67
C ALA A 104 -21.49 -14.96 -7.40
N GLY A 105 -21.08 -14.54 -8.60
CA GLY A 105 -21.82 -13.59 -9.43
C GLY A 105 -21.61 -12.11 -9.07
N VAL A 106 -20.79 -11.79 -8.07
CA VAL A 106 -20.42 -10.40 -7.78
C VAL A 106 -19.21 -10.00 -8.63
N GLN A 107 -19.46 -9.22 -9.68
CA GLN A 107 -18.44 -8.68 -10.57
C GLN A 107 -18.61 -7.18 -10.74
N ASN A 108 -17.50 -6.45 -10.81
CA ASN A 108 -17.46 -5.00 -11.05
C ASN A 108 -18.31 -4.15 -10.08
N VAL A 109 -18.47 -4.60 -8.83
CA VAL A 109 -19.35 -3.95 -7.85
C VAL A 109 -18.59 -2.98 -6.94
N LEU A 110 -17.32 -3.25 -6.63
CA LEU A 110 -16.54 -2.45 -5.68
C LEU A 110 -15.78 -1.35 -6.41
N THR A 111 -16.23 -0.10 -6.28
CA THR A 111 -15.50 1.07 -6.77
C THR A 111 -14.55 1.56 -5.68
N ILE A 112 -13.24 1.48 -5.91
CA ILE A 112 -12.20 1.77 -4.90
C ILE A 112 -11.16 2.79 -5.36
N ASN A 113 -10.58 3.55 -4.42
CA ASN A 113 -9.44 4.43 -4.72
C ASN A 113 -8.11 3.78 -4.31
N GLU A 114 -8.10 3.05 -3.19
CA GLU A 114 -6.90 2.49 -2.58
C GLU A 114 -7.11 1.01 -2.24
N LEU A 115 -6.10 0.18 -2.53
CA LEU A 115 -6.10 -1.25 -2.22
C LEU A 115 -4.87 -1.61 -1.38
N ASP A 116 -5.09 -2.19 -0.21
CA ASP A 116 -4.04 -2.75 0.65
C ASP A 116 -4.10 -4.28 0.61
N ASN A 117 -3.07 -4.89 0.03
CA ASN A 117 -2.95 -6.31 -0.22
C ASN A 117 -1.82 -6.97 0.59
N ARG A 118 -1.27 -6.32 1.63
CA ARG A 118 -0.09 -6.84 2.35
C ARG A 118 -0.20 -8.28 2.85
N TRP A 119 -1.42 -8.74 3.14
CA TRP A 119 -1.62 -10.06 3.74
C TRP A 119 -2.51 -11.00 2.90
N SER A 120 -2.66 -10.71 1.61
CA SER A 120 -3.56 -11.49 0.73
C SER A 120 -3.09 -11.57 -0.73
N ASN A 121 -3.89 -12.23 -1.56
CA ASN A 121 -3.72 -12.30 -3.00
C ASN A 121 -4.85 -11.52 -3.68
N PHE A 122 -4.56 -10.30 -4.11
CA PHE A 122 -5.52 -9.39 -4.73
C PHE A 122 -6.20 -9.98 -5.98
N ARG A 123 -5.55 -10.93 -6.68
CA ARG A 123 -6.14 -11.57 -7.88
C ARG A 123 -7.47 -12.24 -7.59
N LYS A 124 -7.73 -12.65 -6.34
CA LYS A 124 -9.00 -13.24 -5.92
C LYS A 124 -10.15 -12.23 -5.87
N ILE A 125 -9.86 -10.97 -5.55
CA ILE A 125 -10.87 -9.91 -5.46
C ILE A 125 -10.96 -9.07 -6.73
N LEU A 126 -9.98 -9.19 -7.64
CA LEU A 126 -9.90 -8.41 -8.86
C LEU A 126 -11.20 -8.44 -9.69
N PRO A 127 -11.89 -9.59 -9.89
CA PRO A 127 -13.17 -9.61 -10.62
C PRO A 127 -14.29 -8.77 -9.98
N THR A 128 -14.21 -8.50 -8.68
CA THR A 128 -15.22 -7.74 -7.94
C THR A 128 -14.96 -6.24 -8.00
N ILE A 129 -13.72 -5.81 -8.29
CA ILE A 129 -13.37 -4.40 -8.39
C ILE A 129 -13.94 -3.84 -9.70
N ASN A 130 -14.69 -2.73 -9.60
CA ASN A 130 -15.18 -1.99 -10.75
C ASN A 130 -13.99 -1.46 -11.57
N PRO A 131 -13.92 -1.72 -12.89
CA PRO A 131 -12.87 -1.20 -13.78
C PRO A 131 -12.64 0.31 -13.68
N ASP A 132 -13.67 1.10 -13.35
CA ASP A 132 -13.57 2.55 -13.14
C ASP A 132 -12.64 2.95 -11.97
N SER A 133 -12.26 1.98 -11.13
CA SER A 133 -11.30 2.18 -10.03
C SER A 133 -9.87 2.36 -10.52
N PHE A 134 -9.56 1.96 -11.77
CA PHE A 134 -8.20 1.96 -12.29
C PHE A 134 -7.91 3.23 -13.13
N PRO A 135 -6.69 3.80 -13.04
CA PRO A 135 -5.60 3.41 -12.15
C PRO A 135 -5.90 3.78 -10.68
N LEU A 136 -5.54 2.88 -9.76
CA LEU A 136 -5.70 3.13 -8.33
C LEU A 136 -4.86 4.35 -7.90
N LYS A 137 -5.39 5.11 -6.95
CA LYS A 137 -4.64 6.19 -6.29
C LYS A 137 -3.48 5.62 -5.48
N MET A 138 -3.68 4.48 -4.82
CA MET A 138 -2.63 3.79 -4.06
C MET A 138 -2.82 2.27 -4.11
N PHE A 139 -1.75 1.55 -4.42
CA PHE A 139 -1.69 0.10 -4.26
C PHE A 139 -0.60 -0.25 -3.24
N THR A 140 -0.97 -1.01 -2.21
CA THR A 140 -0.06 -1.43 -1.14
C THR A 140 0.06 -2.95 -1.15
N SER A 141 1.28 -3.49 -1.06
CA SER A 141 1.49 -4.94 -1.00
C SER A 141 2.77 -5.29 -0.26
N GLU A 142 2.85 -6.54 0.22
CA GLU A 142 4.09 -7.11 0.70
C GLU A 142 4.97 -7.49 -0.50
N LEU A 143 6.25 -7.13 -0.44
CA LEU A 143 7.26 -7.54 -1.40
C LEU A 143 7.72 -8.96 -1.05
N SER A 144 7.01 -9.94 -1.59
CA SER A 144 7.27 -11.37 -1.43
C SER A 144 7.21 -12.07 -2.77
N ASP A 145 7.57 -13.35 -2.86
CA ASP A 145 7.45 -14.14 -4.09
C ASP A 145 6.02 -14.22 -4.64
N LYS A 146 5.02 -13.79 -3.86
CA LYS A 146 3.61 -13.76 -4.25
C LYS A 146 3.22 -12.51 -5.03
N ILE A 147 3.99 -11.41 -4.94
CA ILE A 147 3.69 -10.20 -5.71
C ILE A 147 4.31 -10.30 -7.10
N ASP A 148 3.45 -10.15 -8.10
CA ASP A 148 3.86 -10.01 -9.47
C ASP A 148 4.03 -8.52 -9.79
N LEU A 149 5.29 -8.05 -9.74
CA LEU A 149 5.64 -6.66 -10.03
C LEU A 149 5.29 -6.24 -11.46
N ASP A 150 5.11 -7.20 -12.37
CA ASP A 150 4.77 -6.97 -13.77
C ASP A 150 3.25 -6.92 -13.99
N HIS A 151 2.45 -7.11 -12.93
CA HIS A 151 1.00 -7.03 -13.00
C HIS A 151 0.52 -5.58 -13.21
N SER A 152 -0.52 -5.39 -14.05
CA SER A 152 -1.03 -4.07 -14.44
C SER A 152 -1.41 -3.15 -13.28
N ILE A 153 -2.04 -3.69 -12.25
CA ILE A 153 -2.38 -2.95 -11.02
C ILE A 153 -1.15 -2.33 -10.33
N VAL A 154 0.02 -2.98 -10.44
CA VAL A 154 1.27 -2.51 -9.81
C VAL A 154 1.77 -1.30 -10.58
N TYR A 155 2.07 -1.45 -11.87
CA TYR A 155 2.68 -0.38 -12.65
C TYR A 155 1.74 0.78 -13.01
N SER A 156 0.42 0.56 -13.04
CA SER A 156 -0.55 1.63 -13.33
C SER A 156 -0.92 2.46 -12.10
N SER A 157 -0.69 1.98 -10.89
CA SER A 157 -1.03 2.71 -9.67
C SER A 157 -0.26 4.03 -9.57
N ARG A 158 -0.96 5.09 -9.14
CA ARG A 158 -0.35 6.43 -9.02
C ARG A 158 0.71 6.47 -7.91
N LYS A 159 0.45 5.75 -6.81
CA LYS A 159 1.38 5.53 -5.72
C LYS A 159 1.47 4.04 -5.41
N LEU A 160 2.68 3.51 -5.42
CA LEU A 160 2.96 2.14 -5.06
C LEU A 160 3.59 2.11 -3.66
N VAL A 161 3.06 1.28 -2.76
CA VAL A 161 3.64 1.07 -1.42
C VAL A 161 4.02 -0.40 -1.28
N LEU A 162 5.31 -0.68 -1.10
CA LEU A 162 5.81 -2.04 -0.92
C LEU A 162 6.42 -2.18 0.46
N SER A 163 5.95 -3.15 1.24
CA SER A 163 6.54 -3.48 2.53
C SER A 163 7.36 -4.75 2.45
N MET A 164 8.55 -4.75 3.03
CA MET A 164 9.49 -5.85 2.92
C MET A 164 10.00 -6.29 4.29
N ASN A 165 9.95 -7.60 4.52
CA ASN A 165 10.36 -8.24 5.77
C ASN A 165 11.62 -9.10 5.61
N LYS A 166 12.34 -8.96 4.49
CA LYS A 166 13.52 -9.76 4.15
C LYS A 166 14.61 -8.90 3.51
N THR A 167 15.83 -9.44 3.51
CA THR A 167 16.95 -8.86 2.77
C THR A 167 16.66 -8.90 1.26
N SER A 168 17.11 -7.88 0.54
CA SER A 168 16.98 -7.84 -0.92
C SER A 168 18.02 -8.71 -1.61
N THR A 169 17.70 -9.18 -2.81
CA THR A 169 18.64 -9.78 -3.76
C THR A 169 18.87 -8.82 -4.92
N ASP A 170 19.99 -8.93 -5.63
CA ASP A 170 20.29 -8.10 -6.80
C ASP A 170 19.18 -8.17 -7.86
N ALA A 171 18.63 -9.36 -8.09
CA ALA A 171 17.50 -9.55 -9.01
C ALA A 171 16.25 -8.75 -8.58
N LEU A 172 15.97 -8.68 -7.27
CA LEU A 172 14.86 -7.89 -6.75
C LEU A 172 15.15 -6.39 -6.87
N LEU A 173 16.36 -5.95 -6.52
CA LEU A 173 16.78 -4.54 -6.65
C LEU A 173 16.68 -4.06 -8.09
N LEU A 174 17.12 -4.88 -9.05
CA LEU A 174 17.00 -4.60 -10.48
C LEU A 174 15.53 -4.44 -10.90
N ARG A 175 14.64 -5.34 -10.47
CA ARG A 175 13.20 -5.23 -10.75
C ARG A 175 12.60 -3.96 -10.15
N LEU A 176 12.95 -3.63 -8.91
CA LEU A 176 12.50 -2.40 -8.25
C LEU A 176 13.01 -1.15 -8.97
N ALA A 177 14.27 -1.11 -9.38
CA ALA A 177 14.85 0.04 -10.08
C ALA A 177 14.17 0.30 -11.44
N ARG A 178 13.68 -0.77 -12.09
CA ARG A 178 12.97 -0.76 -13.38
C ARG A 178 11.50 -0.36 -13.31
N LEU A 179 10.90 -0.31 -12.12
CA LEU A 179 9.46 0.01 -12.01
C LEU A 179 9.15 1.36 -12.69
N PRO A 180 8.07 1.42 -13.49
CA PRO A 180 7.70 2.64 -14.22
C PRO A 180 6.89 3.62 -13.36
N ASN A 181 6.49 3.23 -12.14
CA ASN A 181 5.75 4.11 -11.23
C ASN A 181 6.56 5.36 -10.89
N LYS A 182 5.88 6.51 -10.88
CA LYS A 182 6.50 7.79 -10.54
C LYS A 182 6.63 8.04 -9.03
N ASP A 183 5.78 7.43 -8.21
CA ASP A 183 5.80 7.60 -6.76
C ASP A 183 5.77 6.21 -6.08
N ILE A 184 6.91 5.81 -5.51
CA ILE A 184 7.06 4.55 -4.79
C ILE A 184 7.47 4.82 -3.35
N LEU A 185 6.79 4.17 -2.42
CA LEU A 185 7.15 4.13 -1.01
C LEU A 185 7.57 2.70 -0.66
N LEU A 186 8.80 2.53 -0.21
CA LEU A 186 9.35 1.25 0.23
C LEU A 186 9.50 1.30 1.75
N ASP A 187 8.89 0.34 2.45
CA ASP A 187 9.23 0.06 3.85
C ASP A 187 10.44 -0.88 3.85
N CYS A 188 11.59 -0.26 4.13
CA CYS A 188 12.92 -0.81 3.99
C CYS A 188 13.62 -0.95 5.34
N THR A 189 12.87 -1.28 6.39
CA THR A 189 13.38 -1.38 7.78
C THR A 189 14.69 -2.17 7.93
N PHE A 190 14.96 -3.13 7.02
CA PHE A 190 16.16 -3.98 7.04
C PHE A 190 17.24 -3.64 5.98
N TRP A 191 17.04 -2.61 5.16
CA TRP A 191 18.00 -2.23 4.12
C TRP A 191 19.12 -1.37 4.67
N LYS A 192 20.26 -1.41 3.99
CA LYS A 192 21.39 -0.52 4.19
C LYS A 192 21.44 0.48 3.02
N HIS A 193 22.46 1.34 3.08
CA HIS A 193 22.76 2.27 2.00
C HIS A 193 23.06 1.57 0.66
N ASP A 194 23.70 0.40 0.67
CA ASP A 194 24.13 -0.33 -0.53
C ASP A 194 22.96 -0.65 -1.47
N GLU A 195 21.82 -1.06 -0.92
CA GLU A 195 20.60 -1.35 -1.68
C GLU A 195 20.04 -0.10 -2.40
N ILE A 196 20.10 1.06 -1.72
CA ILE A 196 19.66 2.34 -2.29
C ILE A 196 20.66 2.83 -3.33
N ALA A 197 21.95 2.69 -3.06
CA ALA A 197 23.02 3.04 -3.99
C ALA A 197 22.93 2.22 -5.28
N TYR A 198 22.58 0.93 -5.20
CA TYR A 198 22.32 0.09 -6.37
C TYR A 198 21.22 0.70 -7.26
N ILE A 199 20.09 1.09 -6.67
CA ILE A 199 18.97 1.70 -7.41
C ILE A 199 19.41 3.02 -8.05
N ILE A 200 20.16 3.86 -7.32
CA ILE A 200 20.68 5.14 -7.82
C ILE A 200 21.65 4.92 -9.00
N LYS A 201 22.60 3.99 -8.89
CA LYS A 201 23.53 3.64 -9.98
C LYS A 201 22.78 3.18 -11.23
N TYR A 202 21.81 2.29 -11.05
CA TYR A 202 20.95 1.85 -12.16
C TYR A 202 20.21 3.03 -12.82
N TRP A 203 19.70 3.97 -12.03
CA TRP A 203 19.02 5.16 -12.55
C TRP A 203 19.94 6.09 -13.33
N ILE A 204 21.19 6.24 -12.90
CA ILE A 204 22.21 7.01 -13.62
C ILE A 204 22.51 6.34 -14.96
N GLU A 205 22.85 5.06 -14.95
CA GLU A 205 23.18 4.27 -16.16
C GLU A 205 22.06 4.27 -17.20
N ASN A 206 20.81 4.19 -16.74
CA ASN A 206 19.63 4.05 -17.60
C ASN A 206 18.85 5.37 -17.80
N GLN A 207 19.42 6.51 -17.36
CA GLN A 207 18.84 7.84 -17.51
C GLN A 207 17.37 7.91 -17.05
N LYS A 208 17.13 7.52 -15.79
CA LYS A 208 15.77 7.46 -15.21
C LYS A 208 15.01 8.75 -15.48
N THR A 209 13.72 8.61 -15.76
CA THR A 209 12.84 9.70 -16.17
C THR A 209 12.61 10.72 -15.06
N ILE A 210 12.60 12.00 -15.44
CA ILE A 210 12.27 13.12 -14.56
C ILE A 210 10.87 12.92 -13.93
N GLY A 211 10.76 13.23 -12.65
CA GLY A 211 9.55 13.06 -11.85
C GLY A 211 9.40 11.68 -11.23
N THR A 212 10.36 10.77 -11.42
CA THR A 212 10.45 9.53 -10.64
C THR A 212 10.89 9.85 -9.21
N LYS A 213 10.20 9.34 -8.21
CA LYS A 213 10.47 9.54 -6.78
C LYS A 213 10.30 8.25 -6.00
N TYR A 214 11.35 7.80 -5.32
CA TYR A 214 11.34 6.70 -4.38
C TYR A 214 11.53 7.25 -2.97
N SER A 215 10.66 6.83 -2.05
CA SER A 215 10.72 7.14 -0.62
C SER A 215 11.01 5.86 0.14
N PHE A 216 12.04 5.87 0.97
CA PHE A 216 12.46 4.74 1.79
C PHE A 216 12.15 5.06 3.25
N LEU A 217 11.20 4.33 3.85
CA LEU A 217 10.88 4.47 5.26
C LEU A 217 11.96 3.82 6.10
N PHE A 218 12.44 4.58 7.08
CA PHE A 218 13.43 4.14 8.05
C PHE A 218 13.05 4.64 9.44
N PRO A 219 13.46 3.93 10.50
CA PRO A 219 13.63 4.54 11.80
C PRO A 219 14.60 5.74 11.71
N LEU A 220 14.34 6.79 12.50
CA LEU A 220 15.14 8.04 12.46
C LEU A 220 16.65 7.81 12.63
N TYR A 221 17.03 6.91 13.55
CA TYR A 221 18.43 6.58 13.81
C TYR A 221 19.15 5.88 12.62
N ILE A 222 18.41 5.42 11.60
CA ILE A 222 18.97 4.82 10.37
C ILE A 222 18.99 5.83 9.22
N CYS A 223 18.04 6.77 9.18
CA CYS A 223 17.86 7.68 8.06
C CYS A 223 19.08 8.58 7.83
N VAL A 224 19.55 9.28 8.87
CA VAL A 224 20.69 10.21 8.75
C VAL A 224 22.00 9.48 8.41
N PRO A 225 22.38 8.38 9.09
CA PRO A 225 23.56 7.62 8.70
C PRO A 225 23.50 7.06 7.27
N THR A 226 22.33 6.65 6.81
CA THR A 226 22.14 6.16 5.42
C THR A 226 22.34 7.29 4.42
N LEU A 227 21.76 8.47 4.66
CA LEU A 227 21.93 9.66 3.82
C LEU A 227 23.40 10.06 3.69
N TYR A 228 24.14 10.09 4.80
CA TYR A 228 25.57 10.44 4.82
C TYR A 228 26.43 9.43 4.05
N LYS A 229 26.19 8.12 4.24
CA LYS A 229 26.94 7.09 3.50
C LYS A 229 26.72 7.16 2.00
N LEU A 230 25.48 7.42 1.56
CA LEU A 230 25.19 7.64 0.15
C LEU A 230 25.94 8.87 -0.37
N TRP A 231 26.00 9.95 0.40
CA TRP A 231 26.77 11.13 0.02
C TRP A 231 28.26 10.83 -0.16
N GLN A 232 28.87 10.07 0.75
CA GLN A 232 30.28 9.65 0.63
C GLN A 232 30.51 8.83 -0.64
N GLU A 233 29.62 7.88 -0.92
CA GLU A 233 29.73 6.99 -2.08
C GLU A 233 29.65 7.74 -3.42
N PHE A 234 28.77 8.75 -3.53
CA PHE A 234 28.57 9.47 -4.79
C PHE A 234 29.41 10.74 -4.96
N ASN A 235 30.09 11.21 -3.91
CA ASN A 235 31.00 12.38 -3.98
C ASN A 235 32.48 12.01 -3.88
N ASN A 236 32.82 10.73 -3.71
CA ASN A 236 34.21 10.25 -3.58
C ASN A 236 35.03 10.97 -2.49
N THR A 237 34.37 11.55 -1.49
CA THR A 237 35.02 12.27 -0.39
C THR A 237 35.33 11.31 0.75
N SER A 238 36.61 10.95 0.89
CA SER A 238 37.13 10.36 2.11
C SER A 238 37.15 11.41 3.22
N SER A 239 36.36 11.18 4.27
CA SER A 239 36.66 11.69 5.61
C SER A 239 36.74 13.22 5.77
N GLN A 240 35.73 13.97 5.33
CA GLN A 240 35.48 15.28 5.93
C GLN A 240 34.39 15.12 6.98
N GLU A 241 34.69 15.53 8.22
CA GLU A 241 33.70 15.69 9.29
C GLU A 241 32.71 16.79 8.86
N VAL A 242 31.72 16.40 8.07
CA VAL A 242 30.53 17.22 7.86
C VAL A 242 29.79 17.20 9.20
N ASP A 243 29.45 18.38 9.73
CA ASP A 243 28.62 18.49 10.92
C ASP A 243 27.32 17.69 10.70
N ASP A 244 27.21 16.55 11.38
CA ASP A 244 26.17 15.53 11.26
C ASP A 244 24.75 16.11 11.42
N ARG A 245 24.64 17.31 12.01
CA ARG A 245 23.37 17.99 12.28
C ARG A 245 22.87 18.89 11.13
N SER A 246 23.69 19.17 10.11
CA SER A 246 23.33 20.08 9.00
C SER A 246 23.15 19.36 7.65
N PHE A 247 23.51 18.09 7.56
CA PHE A 247 23.43 17.34 6.31
C PHE A 247 22.01 16.82 6.03
N SER A 248 21.23 17.62 5.28
CA SER A 248 19.82 17.33 4.97
C SER A 248 19.58 16.80 3.56
N SER A 249 20.48 17.09 2.61
CA SER A 249 20.33 16.72 1.20
C SER A 249 21.61 16.82 0.37
N PHE A 250 21.63 16.17 -0.79
CA PHE A 250 22.64 16.34 -1.84
C PHE A 250 22.10 15.98 -3.23
N THR A 251 22.88 16.25 -4.28
CA THR A 251 22.49 15.93 -5.66
C THR A 251 23.55 15.12 -6.40
N ILE A 252 23.12 14.26 -7.32
CA ILE A 252 23.98 13.43 -8.17
C ILE A 252 23.60 13.69 -9.65
N PRO A 253 24.53 14.10 -10.53
CA PRO A 253 24.21 14.32 -11.93
C PRO A 253 23.87 13.00 -12.65
N ILE A 254 22.83 13.00 -13.48
CA ILE A 254 22.56 11.90 -14.44
C ILE A 254 23.11 12.29 -15.82
N ASN A 255 22.72 13.48 -16.30
CA ASN A 255 23.14 14.06 -17.58
C ASN A 255 22.94 15.59 -17.56
N SER A 256 23.08 16.26 -18.71
CA SER A 256 22.92 17.72 -18.79
C SER A 256 21.50 18.24 -18.44
N ARG A 257 20.48 17.38 -18.49
CA ARG A 257 19.06 17.74 -18.30
C ARG A 257 18.48 17.30 -16.96
N SER A 258 19.04 16.28 -16.33
CA SER A 258 18.52 15.75 -15.07
C SER A 258 19.59 15.40 -14.05
N LYS A 259 19.18 15.48 -12.78
CA LYS A 259 19.96 15.09 -11.60
C LYS A 259 19.06 14.35 -10.61
N ILE A 260 19.67 13.54 -9.76
CA ILE A 260 19.01 12.90 -8.62
C ILE A 260 19.17 13.82 -7.42
N HIS A 261 18.08 14.13 -6.73
CA HIS A 261 18.06 14.81 -5.45
C HIS A 261 17.78 13.79 -4.35
N VAL A 262 18.68 13.71 -3.36
CA VAL A 262 18.56 12.81 -2.21
C VAL A 262 18.43 13.65 -0.95
N HIS A 263 17.37 13.45 -0.17
CA HIS A 263 17.13 14.23 1.04
C HIS A 263 16.37 13.45 2.13
N GLY A 264 16.58 13.83 3.39
CA GLY A 264 15.82 13.33 4.52
C GLY A 264 14.50 14.10 4.74
N VAL A 265 13.47 13.42 5.23
CA VAL A 265 12.21 14.01 5.68
C VAL A 265 11.85 13.44 7.04
N ASP A 266 11.50 14.29 8.02
CA ASP A 266 11.29 13.86 9.40
C ASP A 266 9.94 13.18 9.67
N GLN A 267 8.88 13.57 8.95
CA GLN A 267 7.51 13.09 9.23
C GLN A 267 6.73 12.63 7.96
N PRO A 268 6.35 11.34 7.88
CA PRO A 268 7.05 10.22 8.52
C PRO A 268 8.53 10.20 8.11
N THR A 269 9.39 9.69 9.00
CA THR A 269 10.83 9.64 8.77
C THR A 269 11.17 8.78 7.56
N ARG A 270 11.79 9.40 6.56
CA ARG A 270 12.12 8.74 5.29
C ARG A 270 13.27 9.42 4.58
N LEU A 271 13.98 8.63 3.79
CA LEU A 271 14.87 9.12 2.75
C LEU A 271 14.09 9.24 1.44
N VAL A 272 14.25 10.34 0.72
CA VAL A 272 13.65 10.55 -0.60
C VAL A 272 14.75 10.63 -1.63
N VAL A 273 14.58 9.87 -2.72
CA VAL A 273 15.43 9.88 -3.91
C VAL A 273 14.54 10.21 -5.10
N GLU A 274 14.76 11.36 -5.73
CA GLU A 274 13.92 11.81 -6.84
C GLU A 274 14.74 12.34 -8.02
N VAL A 275 14.27 12.08 -9.24
CA VAL A 275 14.87 12.62 -10.45
C VAL A 275 14.22 13.95 -10.79
N VAL A 276 15.02 15.01 -10.76
CA VAL A 276 14.59 16.39 -11.02
C VAL A 276 15.32 16.96 -12.24
N PRO A 277 14.76 17.98 -12.92
CA PRO A 277 15.51 18.73 -13.92
C PRO A 277 16.77 19.35 -13.30
N THR A 278 17.82 19.51 -14.11
CA THR A 278 19.02 20.22 -13.65
C THR A 278 18.70 21.69 -13.32
N THR A 279 17.72 22.26 -14.04
CA THR A 279 17.36 23.69 -14.12
C THR A 279 18.58 24.59 -14.27
N GLU A 280 18.78 25.14 -15.47
CA GLU A 280 19.20 26.53 -15.56
C GLU A 280 18.01 27.34 -15.04
N SER A 281 18.18 28.00 -13.90
CA SER A 281 17.32 29.12 -13.53
C SER A 281 17.45 30.17 -14.63
N ILE A 282 16.42 30.32 -15.46
CA ILE A 282 16.19 31.50 -16.30
C ILE A 282 14.99 32.23 -15.71
#